data_AF-A0A482D3W4-F1
#
_entry.id   AF-A0A482D3W4-F1
#
_cell.length_a   1.000
_cell.length_b   1.000
_cell.length_c   1.000
_cell.angle_alpha   90.00
_cell.angle_beta   90.00
_cell.angle_gamma   90.00
#
_symmetry.space_group_name_H-M   'P 1'
#
loop_
_entity.id
_entity.type
_entity.pdbx_description
1 polymer ?
#
loop_
_entity_poly.entity_id
_entity_poly.type
_entity_poly.pdbx_seq_one_letter_code
_entity_poly.pdbx_strand_id
1 'polypeptide(L)'
;MAEKLNELALGYAGAIVSAAGMLLLGIGGNMGMYSGAAQQMMQWHMFFSLTPIGIMTGIAEAAIMGFVFAYALAWVYNKFA
;
A
#
# COMPACT_ATOMS: atom_id res chain seq x y z
N MET A 1 10.42 27.99 -12.22
CA MET A 1 9.41 27.39 -11.31
C MET A 1 9.65 25.90 -11.36
N ALA A 2 9.98 25.27 -10.23
CA ALA A 2 10.02 23.82 -10.17
C ALA A 2 8.61 23.30 -10.46
N GLU A 3 8.49 22.29 -11.33
CA GLU A 3 7.22 21.64 -11.61
C GLU A 3 6.75 20.93 -10.34
N LYS A 4 5.57 21.29 -9.82
CA LYS A 4 5.03 20.68 -8.60
C LYS A 4 4.56 19.26 -8.91
N LEU A 5 4.76 18.35 -7.97
CA LEU A 5 4.17 17.02 -8.05
C LEU A 5 2.65 17.14 -7.96
N ASN A 6 1.92 16.39 -8.80
CA ASN A 6 0.48 16.25 -8.64
C ASN A 6 0.20 15.28 -7.49
N GLU A 7 -0.25 15.82 -6.35
CA GLU A 7 -0.43 15.06 -5.11
C GLU A 7 -1.48 13.96 -5.24
N LEU A 8 -2.55 14.23 -6.00
CA LEU A 8 -3.61 13.25 -6.25
C LEU A 8 -3.12 12.11 -7.14
N ALA A 9 -2.39 12.43 -8.21
CA ALA A 9 -1.81 11.42 -9.09
C ALA A 9 -0.82 10.52 -8.32
N LEU A 10 0.02 11.10 -7.47
CA LEU A 10 0.95 10.33 -6.63
C LEU A 10 0.20 9.50 -5.59
N GLY A 11 -0.85 10.05 -4.98
CA GLY A 11 -1.75 9.32 -4.09
C GLY A 11 -2.36 8.10 -4.77
N TYR A 12 -2.97 8.25 -5.95
CA TYR A 12 -3.55 7.13 -6.69
C TYR A 12 -2.51 6.08 -7.10
N ALA A 13 -1.32 6.51 -7.53
CA ALA A 13 -0.22 5.59 -7.81
C ALA A 13 0.19 4.81 -6.56
N GLY A 14 0.33 5.47 -5.41
CA GLY A 14 0.61 4.85 -4.13
C GLY A 14 -0.45 3.82 -3.74
N ALA A 15 -1.73 4.18 -3.90
CA ALA A 15 -2.85 3.27 -3.61
C ALA A 15 -2.80 1.99 -4.46
N ILE A 16 -2.59 2.13 -5.77
CA ILE A 16 -2.56 1.00 -6.72
C ILE A 16 -1.35 0.11 -6.45
N VAL A 17 -0.17 0.70 -6.25
CA VAL A 17 1.06 -0.05 -5.97
C VAL A 17 0.95 -0.80 -4.65
N SER A 18 0.45 -0.16 -3.59
CA SER A 18 0.22 -0.80 -2.30
C SER A 18 -0.81 -1.92 -2.38
N ALA A 19 -1.92 -1.71 -3.10
CA ALA A 19 -2.93 -2.73 -3.35
C ALA A 19 -2.36 -3.95 -4.09
N ALA A 20 -1.61 -3.72 -5.18
CA ALA A 20 -0.96 -4.77 -5.95
C ALA A 20 0.08 -5.54 -5.11
N GLY A 21 0.88 -4.82 -4.32
CA GLY A 21 1.83 -5.43 -3.39
C GLY A 21 1.15 -6.32 -2.37
N MET A 22 0.02 -5.89 -1.81
CA MET A 22 -0.75 -6.70 -0.87
C MET A 22 -1.37 -7.94 -1.50
N LEU A 23 -1.89 -7.84 -2.72
CA LEU A 23 -2.37 -8.99 -3.46
C LEU A 23 -1.25 -10.01 -3.70
N LEU A 24 -0.07 -9.54 -4.15
CA LEU A 24 1.09 -10.40 -4.39
C LEU A 24 1.58 -11.08 -3.11
N LEU A 25 1.61 -10.37 -1.98
CA LEU A 25 1.98 -10.94 -0.69
C LEU A 25 0.92 -11.91 -0.15
N GLY A 26 -0.37 -11.64 -0.37
CA GLY A 26 -1.46 -12.55 -0.02
C GLY A 26 -1.42 -13.86 -0.81
N ILE A 27 -1.15 -13.79 -2.12
CA ILE A 27 -1.01 -14.97 -2.98
C ILE A 27 0.29 -15.71 -2.66
N GLY A 28 1.42 -15.00 -2.63
CA GLY A 28 2.74 -15.56 -2.35
C GLY A 28 2.79 -16.23 -0.97
N GLY A 29 2.24 -15.58 0.05
CA GLY A 29 2.14 -16.11 1.41
C GLY A 29 1.29 -17.38 1.50
N ASN A 30 0.19 -17.48 0.74
CA ASN A 30 -0.60 -18.72 0.64
C ASN A 30 0.17 -19.87 -0.03
N MET A 31 1.09 -19.57 -0.94
CA MET A 31 1.97 -20.55 -1.58
C MET A 31 3.21 -20.91 -0.74
N GLY A 32 3.34 -20.35 0.46
CA GLY A 32 4.51 -20.52 1.33
C GLY A 32 5.75 -19.72 0.90
N MET A 33 5.65 -18.89 -0.14
CA MET A 33 6.68 -17.93 -0.54
C MET A 33 6.52 -16.62 0.22
N TYR A 34 7.62 -15.91 0.47
CA TYR A 34 7.60 -14.60 1.16
C TYR A 34 6.91 -14.65 2.54
N SER A 35 6.93 -15.79 3.22
CA SER A 35 6.27 -16.00 4.52
C SER A 35 6.66 -14.96 5.56
N GLY A 36 7.93 -14.55 5.61
CA GLY A 36 8.39 -13.46 6.49
C GLY A 36 7.74 -12.10 6.18
N ALA A 37 7.61 -11.75 4.89
CA ALA A 37 6.97 -10.50 4.48
C ALA A 37 5.45 -10.55 4.71
N ALA A 38 4.80 -11.68 4.42
CA ALA A 38 3.39 -11.90 4.74
C ALA A 38 3.12 -11.81 6.25
N GLN A 39 4.03 -12.34 7.08
CA GLN A 39 3.91 -12.28 8.53
C GLN A 39 4.06 -10.86 9.07
N GLN A 40 4.98 -10.06 8.52
CA GLN A 40 5.07 -8.63 8.85
C GLN A 40 3.81 -7.88 8.40
N MET A 41 3.29 -8.16 7.21
CA MET A 41 2.05 -7.56 6.74
C MET A 41 0.85 -7.89 7.62
N MET A 42 0.74 -9.12 8.13
CA MET A 42 -0.30 -9.49 9.10
C MET A 42 -0.17 -8.73 10.44
N GLN A 43 1.01 -8.23 10.79
CA GLN A 43 1.19 -7.37 11.96
C GLN A 43 0.89 -5.89 11.67
N TRP A 44 1.18 -5.44 10.46
CA TRP A 44 1.05 -4.02 10.09
C TRP A 44 -0.36 -3.67 9.62
N HIS A 45 -1.09 -4.66 9.12
CA HIS A 45 -2.45 -4.52 8.61
C HIS A 45 -3.41 -5.31 9.48
N MET A 46 -4.22 -4.60 10.27
CA MET A 46 -5.10 -5.21 11.27
C MET A 46 -6.09 -6.19 10.63
N PHE A 47 -6.49 -5.92 9.39
CA PHE A 47 -7.45 -6.72 8.66
C PHE A 47 -6.81 -7.68 7.65
N PHE A 48 -5.49 -7.72 7.53
CA PHE A 48 -4.83 -8.62 6.60
C PHE A 48 -4.62 -10.00 7.23
N SER A 49 -5.06 -11.03 6.50
CA SER A 49 -4.73 -12.42 6.79
C SER A 49 -4.62 -13.18 5.47
N LEU A 50 -4.03 -14.37 5.49
CA LEU A 50 -3.93 -15.22 4.30
C LEU A 50 -5.28 -15.84 3.86
N THR A 51 -6.39 -15.48 4.52
CA THR A 51 -7.72 -15.88 4.05
C THR A 51 -8.16 -14.99 2.88
N PRO A 52 -9.00 -15.48 1.95
CA PRO A 52 -9.48 -14.67 0.82
C PRO A 52 -10.14 -13.35 1.24
N ILE A 53 -10.94 -13.37 2.32
CA ILE A 53 -11.57 -12.17 2.87
C ILE A 53 -10.51 -11.24 3.47
N GLY A 54 -9.55 -11.78 4.24
CA GLY A 54 -8.46 -11.00 4.82
C GLY A 54 -7.56 -10.33 3.80
N ILE A 55 -7.30 -10.99 2.66
CA ILE A 55 -6.55 -10.40 1.56
C ILE A 55 -7.33 -9.23 0.97
N MET A 56 -8.63 -9.37 0.72
CA MET A 56 -9.46 -8.28 0.20
C MET A 56 -9.51 -7.08 1.14
N THR A 57 -9.69 -7.31 2.45
CA THR A 57 -9.70 -6.23 3.44
C THR A 57 -8.33 -5.60 3.63
N GLY A 58 -7.25 -6.38 3.59
CA GLY A 58 -5.88 -5.87 3.63
C GLY A 58 -5.49 -5.08 2.39
N ILE A 59 -5.98 -5.45 1.20
CA ILE A 59 -5.81 -4.66 -0.03
C ILE A 59 -6.47 -3.30 0.12
N ALA A 60 -7.70 -3.24 0.64
CA ALA A 60 -8.40 -1.98 0.86
C ALA A 60 -7.66 -1.08 1.86
N GLU A 61 -7.22 -1.66 2.99
CA GLU A 61 -6.45 -0.93 4.00
C GLU A 61 -5.11 -0.42 3.44
N ALA A 62 -4.37 -1.26 2.72
CA ALA A 62 -3.10 -0.90 2.10
C ALA A 62 -3.27 0.16 0.99
N ALA A 63 -4.35 0.10 0.21
CA ALA A 63 -4.66 1.11 -0.79
C ALA A 63 -4.91 2.48 -0.16
N ILE A 64 -5.70 2.53 0.92
CA ILE A 64 -6.01 3.77 1.64
C ILE A 64 -4.74 4.33 2.30
N MET A 65 -3.99 3.48 3.01
CA MET A 65 -2.74 3.89 3.65
C MET A 65 -1.69 4.34 2.64
N GLY A 66 -1.55 3.63 1.52
CA GLY A 66 -0.66 3.98 0.41
C GLY A 66 -1.04 5.31 -0.23
N PHE A 67 -2.34 5.55 -0.44
CA PHE A 67 -2.84 6.84 -0.93
C PHE A 67 -2.46 7.98 0.02
N VAL A 68 -2.80 7.85 1.30
CA VAL A 68 -2.59 8.90 2.31
C VAL A 68 -1.09 9.20 2.44
N PHE A 69 -0.25 8.17 2.49
CA PHE A 69 1.19 8.33 2.60
C PHE A 69 1.79 9.03 1.37
N ALA A 70 1.46 8.57 0.16
CA ALA A 70 1.98 9.15 -1.07
C ALA A 70 1.46 10.58 -1.31
N TYR A 71 0.19 10.84 -1.02
CA TYR A 71 -0.39 12.18 -1.06
C TYR A 71 0.31 13.12 -0.08
N ALA A 72 0.47 12.69 1.18
CA ALA A 72 1.15 13.49 2.19
C ALA A 72 2.62 13.76 1.80
N LEU A 73 3.31 12.77 1.23
CA LEU A 73 4.68 12.92 0.75
C LEU A 73 4.77 13.94 -0.39
N ALA A 74 3.87 13.88 -1.37
CA ALA A 74 3.81 14.87 -2.45
C ALA A 74 3.52 16.28 -1.91
N TRP A 75 2.58 16.39 -0.98
CA TRP A 75 2.22 17.67 -0.36
C TRP A 75 3.39 18.28 0.42
N VAL A 76 4.09 17.46 1.22
CA VAL A 76 5.30 17.89 1.93
C VAL A 76 6.40 18.29 0.94
N TYR A 77 6.64 17.48 -0.09
CA TYR A 77 7.64 17.79 -1.13
C TYR A 77 7.36 19.14 -1.80
N ASN A 78 6.13 19.38 -2.22
CA ASN A 78 5.70 20.65 -2.84
C ASN A 78 5.82 21.86 -1.92
N LYS A 79 5.91 21.65 -0.59
CA LYS A 79 6.13 22.74 0.38
C LYS A 79 7.60 23.14 0.50
N PHE A 80 8.52 22.25 0.14
CA PHE A 80 9.97 22.46 0.22
C PHE A 80 10.64 22.68 -1.15
N ALA A 81 9.95 22.38 -2.26
CA ALA A 81 10.38 22.61 -3.64
C ALA A 81 9.95 23.98 -4.18
#